data_AF-A0A6C8GYJ5-F1
#
_entry.id   AF-A0A6C8GYJ5-F1
#
_cell.length_a   1.000
_cell.length_b   1.000
_cell.length_c   1.000
_cell.angle_alpha   90.00
_cell.angle_beta   90.00
_cell.angle_gamma   90.00
#
_symmetry.space_group_name_H-M   'P 1'
#
loop_
_entity.id
_entity.type
_entity.pdbx_description
1 polymer ?
#
loop_
_entity_poly.entity_id
_entity_poly.type
_entity_poly.pdbx_seq_one_letter_code
_entity_poly.pdbx_strand_id
1 'polypeptide(L)'
;MATFMTEDFLLKNDIARTLYHKYAAPMPIYDFHCHLSPQEIADDRRFDNLGQIWLEGDHYKWRALRSAGVDESLITGKETSDYEKYMAWANTVPKTLGNPLYHWTHLELRRPFGITGTLFGPDTAESIWTQCNEKLATPAFSAR
;
A
#
# COMPACT_ATOMS: atom_id res chain seq x y z
N MET A 1 -14.53 11.80 17.76
CA MET A 1 -14.16 11.46 16.37
C MET A 1 -13.89 9.97 16.32
N ALA A 2 -14.40 9.25 15.31
CA ALA A 2 -14.06 7.85 15.13
C ALA A 2 -12.60 7.77 14.65
N THR A 3 -11.81 6.89 15.26
CA THR A 3 -10.44 6.62 14.81
C THR A 3 -10.48 6.03 13.40
N PHE A 4 -9.66 6.56 12.49
CA PHE A 4 -9.53 5.98 11.15
C PHE A 4 -8.85 4.60 11.25
N MET A 5 -9.25 3.65 10.39
CA MET A 5 -8.60 2.34 10.30
C MET A 5 -8.58 1.53 11.62
N THR A 6 -9.71 1.41 12.30
CA THR A 6 -9.88 0.52 13.47
C THR A 6 -9.92 -0.97 13.08
N GLU A 7 -10.04 -1.87 14.05
CA GLU A 7 -10.38 -3.28 13.78
C GLU A 7 -11.79 -3.41 13.17
N ASP A 8 -12.73 -2.54 13.54
CA ASP A 8 -14.10 -2.52 13.00
C ASP A 8 -14.26 -1.61 11.77
N PHE A 9 -13.16 -1.30 11.06
CA PHE A 9 -13.23 -0.45 9.88
C PHE A 9 -14.23 -1.01 8.85
N LEU A 10 -15.17 -0.17 8.40
CA LEU A 10 -16.33 -0.51 7.55
C LEU A 10 -17.45 -1.34 8.21
N LEU A 11 -17.28 -1.81 9.46
CA LEU A 11 -18.28 -2.63 10.17
C LEU A 11 -19.20 -1.75 11.02
N LYS A 12 -20.43 -1.53 10.54
CA LYS A 12 -21.36 -0.55 11.14
C LYS A 12 -22.27 -1.09 12.25
N ASN A 13 -22.29 -2.41 12.49
CA ASN A 13 -23.16 -3.03 13.50
C ASN A 13 -22.56 -4.34 14.04
N ASP A 14 -23.14 -4.87 15.12
CA ASP A 14 -22.64 -6.06 15.82
C ASP A 14 -22.75 -7.33 14.97
N ILE A 15 -23.72 -7.42 14.07
CA ILE A 15 -23.87 -8.54 13.14
C ILE A 15 -22.67 -8.55 12.17
N ALA A 16 -22.32 -7.41 11.57
CA ALA A 16 -21.19 -7.28 10.67
C ALA A 16 -19.86 -7.62 11.36
N ARG A 17 -19.68 -7.15 12.62
CA ARG A 17 -18.51 -7.51 13.44
C ARG A 17 -18.43 -9.01 13.69
N THR A 18 -19.54 -9.63 14.05
CA THR A 18 -19.59 -11.08 14.31
C THR A 18 -19.26 -11.87 13.05
N LEU A 19 -19.90 -11.55 11.92
CA LEU A 19 -19.67 -12.25 10.65
C LEU A 19 -18.23 -12.11 10.17
N TYR A 20 -17.65 -10.91 10.25
CA TYR A 20 -16.28 -10.69 9.80
C TYR A 20 -15.26 -11.33 10.74
N HIS A 21 -15.25 -10.95 12.03
CA HIS A 21 -14.17 -11.36 12.95
C HIS A 21 -14.22 -12.84 13.30
N LYS A 22 -15.42 -13.44 13.43
CA LYS A 22 -15.55 -14.84 13.84
C LYS A 22 -15.45 -15.83 12.68
N TYR A 23 -15.88 -15.43 11.48
CA TYR A 23 -16.03 -16.37 10.37
C TYR A 23 -15.17 -16.01 9.15
N ALA A 24 -15.13 -14.74 8.72
CA ALA A 24 -14.44 -14.38 7.47
C ALA A 24 -12.93 -14.14 7.65
N ALA A 25 -12.54 -13.36 8.65
CA ALA A 25 -11.15 -12.95 8.90
C ALA A 25 -10.14 -14.11 9.09
N PRO A 26 -10.47 -15.24 9.78
CA PRO A 26 -9.51 -16.33 9.96
C PRO A 26 -9.39 -17.26 8.74
N MET A 27 -10.22 -17.09 7.71
CA MET A 27 -10.17 -17.93 6.53
C MET A 27 -8.94 -17.60 5.67
N PRO A 28 -8.34 -18.60 4.99
CA PRO A 28 -7.28 -18.35 4.03
C PRO A 28 -7.80 -17.53 2.84
N ILE A 29 -6.89 -16.83 2.17
CA ILE A 29 -7.18 -16.11 0.93
C ILE A 29 -7.17 -17.13 -0.21
N TYR A 30 -8.31 -17.25 -0.90
CA TYR A 30 -8.41 -17.97 -2.16
C TYR A 30 -8.49 -16.95 -3.30
N ASP A 31 -7.37 -16.74 -3.98
CA ASP A 31 -7.26 -15.78 -5.09
C ASP A 31 -7.33 -16.51 -6.44
N PHE A 32 -8.55 -16.66 -6.96
CA PHE A 32 -8.81 -17.38 -8.21
C PHE A 32 -8.41 -16.59 -9.47
N HIS A 33 -8.18 -15.28 -9.35
CA HIS A 33 -7.80 -14.43 -10.48
C HIS A 33 -6.94 -13.26 -10.00
N CYS A 34 -5.66 -13.30 -10.35
CA CYS A 34 -4.74 -12.21 -10.13
C CYS A 34 -3.83 -12.00 -11.34
N HIS A 35 -3.04 -10.92 -11.28
CA HIS A 35 -2.04 -10.58 -12.27
C HIS A 35 -0.62 -10.58 -11.68
N LEU A 36 -0.42 -11.34 -10.59
CA LEU A 36 0.91 -11.51 -9.98
C LEU A 36 1.84 -12.24 -10.95
N SER A 37 3.13 -11.90 -10.92
CA SER A 37 4.14 -12.54 -11.76
C SER A 37 4.53 -13.91 -11.19
N PRO A 38 4.28 -15.02 -11.91
CA PRO A 38 4.74 -16.34 -11.46
C PRO A 38 6.27 -16.42 -11.38
N GLN A 39 6.96 -15.65 -12.23
CA GLN A 39 8.43 -15.58 -12.25
C GLN A 39 8.97 -14.94 -10.97
N GLU A 40 8.36 -13.85 -10.49
CA GLU A 40 8.82 -13.20 -9.25
C GLU A 40 8.63 -14.09 -8.03
N ILE A 41 7.57 -14.90 -8.00
CA ILE A 41 7.35 -15.90 -6.95
C ILE A 41 8.38 -17.03 -7.06
N ALA A 42 8.65 -17.50 -8.28
CA ALA A 42 9.63 -18.57 -8.52
C ALA A 42 11.06 -18.16 -8.16
N ASP A 43 11.43 -16.92 -8.44
CA ASP A 43 12.74 -16.32 -8.12
C ASP A 43 12.82 -15.79 -6.68
N ASP A 44 11.71 -15.83 -5.94
CA ASP A 44 11.58 -15.27 -4.60
C ASP A 44 12.04 -13.79 -4.56
N ARG A 45 11.54 -12.99 -5.53
CA ARG A 45 11.96 -11.60 -5.73
C ARG A 45 11.86 -10.83 -4.42
N ARG A 46 12.93 -10.11 -4.11
CA ARG A 46 12.98 -9.11 -3.05
C ARG A 46 12.93 -7.72 -3.68
N PHE A 47 12.21 -6.83 -3.02
CA PHE A 47 12.05 -5.45 -3.47
C PHE A 47 13.06 -4.57 -2.73
N ASP A 48 13.77 -3.70 -3.46
CA ASP A 48 14.83 -2.88 -2.86
C ASP A 48 14.26 -1.77 -1.98
N ASN A 49 13.06 -1.28 -2.32
CA ASN A 49 12.43 -0.17 -1.63
C ASN A 49 10.91 -0.14 -1.81
N LEU A 50 10.26 0.72 -1.01
CA LEU A 50 8.82 0.89 -0.99
C LEU A 50 8.26 1.41 -2.33
N GLY A 51 9.03 2.19 -3.07
CA GLY A 51 8.65 2.67 -4.40
C GLY A 51 8.45 1.51 -5.38
N GLN A 52 9.35 0.51 -5.38
CA GLN A 52 9.22 -0.66 -6.23
C GLN A 52 7.93 -1.44 -5.94
N ILE A 53 7.77 -1.89 -4.69
CA ILE A 53 6.64 -2.76 -4.30
C ILE A 53 5.28 -2.04 -4.37
N TRP A 54 5.24 -0.71 -4.25
CA TRP A 54 3.99 0.05 -4.34
C TRP A 54 3.67 0.59 -5.72
N LEU A 55 4.66 0.98 -6.53
CA LEU A 55 4.44 1.81 -7.70
C LEU A 55 4.83 1.14 -9.02
N GLU A 56 5.71 0.13 -9.07
CA GLU A 56 6.17 -0.44 -10.36
C GLU A 56 5.07 -1.09 -11.20
N GLY A 57 4.01 -1.59 -10.56
CA GLY A 57 2.92 -2.31 -11.23
C GLY A 57 1.52 -1.74 -11.00
N ASP A 58 1.38 -0.67 -10.20
CA ASP A 58 0.07 -0.18 -9.78
C ASP A 58 -0.44 0.96 -10.69
N HIS A 59 -1.09 0.55 -11.78
CA HIS A 59 -1.73 1.47 -12.71
C HIS A 59 -2.87 2.31 -12.10
N TYR A 60 -3.45 1.92 -10.95
CA TYR A 60 -4.42 2.76 -10.23
C TYR A 60 -3.72 3.93 -9.55
N LYS A 61 -2.58 3.70 -8.89
CA LYS A 61 -1.73 4.76 -8.32
C LYS A 61 -1.20 5.69 -9.41
N TRP A 62 -0.79 5.16 -10.57
CA TRP A 62 -0.41 5.99 -11.72
C TRP A 62 -1.54 6.88 -12.22
N ARG A 63 -2.74 6.32 -12.36
CA ARG A 63 -3.91 7.10 -12.79
C ARG A 63 -4.24 8.21 -11.79
N ALA A 64 -4.13 7.94 -10.50
CA ALA A 64 -4.34 8.95 -9.46
C ALA A 64 -3.28 10.06 -9.51
N LEU A 65 -2.00 9.72 -9.69
CA LEU A 65 -0.90 10.67 -9.89
C LEU A 65 -1.16 11.59 -11.10
N ARG A 66 -1.50 11.02 -12.27
CA ARG A 66 -1.86 11.78 -13.48
C ARG A 66 -3.05 12.70 -13.24
N SER A 67 -4.09 12.19 -12.57
CA SER A 67 -5.30 12.98 -12.25
C SER A 67 -5.00 14.13 -11.27
N ALA A 68 -3.97 13.98 -10.44
CA ALA A 68 -3.49 15.01 -9.52
C ALA A 68 -2.51 16.01 -10.17
N GLY A 69 -2.25 15.88 -11.48
CA GLY A 69 -1.38 16.78 -12.24
C GLY A 69 0.12 16.52 -12.05
N VAL A 70 0.51 15.32 -11.62
CA VAL A 70 1.92 14.94 -11.48
C VAL A 70 2.52 14.67 -12.86
N ASP A 71 3.73 15.17 -13.09
CA ASP A 71 4.47 14.96 -14.35
C ASP A 71 4.78 13.47 -14.58
N GLU A 72 4.66 13.01 -15.83
CA GLU A 72 4.83 11.59 -16.17
C GLU A 72 6.24 11.07 -15.84
N SER A 73 7.25 11.96 -15.80
CA SER A 73 8.60 11.61 -15.36
C SER A 73 8.62 11.06 -13.92
N LEU A 74 7.72 11.50 -13.04
CA LEU A 74 7.55 11.04 -11.66
C LEU A 74 6.55 9.89 -11.51
N ILE A 75 6.10 9.29 -12.62
CA ILE A 75 5.13 8.19 -12.62
C ILE A 75 5.75 6.96 -13.28
N THR A 76 5.98 7.01 -14.60
CA THR A 76 6.57 5.90 -15.37
C THR A 76 7.89 6.27 -16.04
N GLY A 77 8.38 7.50 -15.83
CA GLY A 77 9.68 7.95 -16.32
C GLY A 77 10.85 7.14 -15.78
N LYS A 78 11.94 7.10 -16.56
CA LYS A 78 13.19 6.38 -16.21
C LYS A 78 14.26 7.27 -15.60
N GLU A 79 14.12 8.58 -15.74
CA GLU A 79 15.11 9.58 -15.29
C GLU A 79 14.95 9.96 -13.81
N THR A 80 13.88 9.50 -13.15
CA THR A 80 13.59 9.79 -11.74
C THR A 80 13.75 8.54 -10.89
N SER A 81 14.20 8.74 -9.66
CA SER A 81 14.38 7.68 -8.67
C SER A 81 13.05 7.20 -8.10
N ASP A 82 13.05 5.98 -7.54
CA ASP A 82 11.89 5.43 -6.83
C ASP A 82 11.46 6.30 -5.64
N TYR A 83 12.42 6.95 -4.98
CA TYR A 83 12.14 7.87 -3.88
C TYR A 83 11.38 9.11 -4.35
N GLU A 84 11.77 9.70 -5.48
CA GLU A 84 11.06 10.86 -6.05
C GLU A 84 9.63 10.50 -6.45
N LYS A 85 9.42 9.32 -7.07
CA LYS A 85 8.09 8.79 -7.41
C LYS A 85 7.26 8.51 -6.15
N TYR A 86 7.88 7.93 -5.13
CA TYR A 86 7.27 7.71 -3.82
C TYR A 86 6.83 9.01 -3.14
N MET A 87 7.67 10.05 -3.18
CA MET A 87 7.31 11.36 -2.63
C MET A 87 6.18 12.00 -3.43
N ALA A 88 6.13 11.84 -4.76
CA ALA A 88 4.98 12.26 -5.56
C ALA A 88 3.69 11.53 -5.14
N TRP A 89 3.77 10.24 -4.82
CA TRP A 89 2.65 9.48 -4.26
C TRP A 89 2.24 9.98 -2.87
N ALA A 90 3.18 10.23 -1.97
CA ALA A 90 2.90 10.80 -0.65
C ALA A 90 2.17 12.14 -0.71
N ASN A 91 2.56 13.01 -1.64
CA ASN A 91 1.87 14.28 -1.88
C ASN A 91 0.48 14.11 -2.52
N THR A 92 0.20 12.95 -3.13
CA THR A 92 -1.05 12.68 -3.84
C THR A 92 -2.08 11.98 -2.95
N VAL A 93 -1.67 11.14 -2.00
CA VAL A 93 -2.60 10.37 -1.14
C VAL A 93 -3.63 11.24 -0.41
N PRO A 94 -3.31 12.42 0.16
CA PRO A 94 -4.33 13.29 0.75
C PRO A 94 -5.44 13.71 -0.22
N LYS A 95 -5.15 13.75 -1.53
CA LYS A 95 -6.11 14.07 -2.60
C LYS A 95 -6.96 12.87 -3.01
N THR A 96 -6.68 11.66 -2.51
CA THR A 96 -7.44 10.44 -2.83
C THR A 96 -8.54 10.13 -1.81
N LEU A 97 -8.88 11.06 -0.91
CA LEU A 97 -10.01 10.91 0.01
C LEU A 97 -11.30 10.60 -0.76
N GLY A 98 -12.01 9.56 -0.32
CA GLY A 98 -13.19 9.02 -1.00
C GLY A 98 -12.88 7.98 -2.08
N ASN A 99 -11.61 7.78 -2.44
CA ASN A 99 -11.15 6.71 -3.32
C ASN A 99 -10.61 5.51 -2.51
N PRO A 100 -10.83 4.25 -2.94
CA PRO A 100 -10.26 3.07 -2.29
C PRO A 100 -8.74 3.12 -2.10
N LEU A 101 -8.00 3.81 -2.97
CA LEU A 101 -6.55 4.01 -2.85
C LEU A 101 -6.16 4.59 -1.48
N TYR A 102 -6.96 5.49 -0.92
CA TYR A 102 -6.71 6.03 0.41
C TYR A 102 -6.75 4.91 1.47
N HIS A 103 -7.73 4.01 1.40
CA HIS A 103 -7.82 2.90 2.35
C HIS A 103 -6.72 1.86 2.12
N TRP A 104 -6.46 1.48 0.86
CA TRP A 104 -5.46 0.47 0.54
C TRP A 104 -4.06 0.88 0.97
N THR A 105 -3.63 2.12 0.73
CA THR A 105 -2.31 2.59 1.18
C THR A 105 -2.14 2.47 2.70
N HIS A 106 -3.18 2.78 3.48
CA HIS A 106 -3.08 2.63 4.94
C HIS A 106 -3.18 1.16 5.39
N LEU A 107 -3.90 0.30 4.67
CA LEU A 107 -3.92 -1.15 4.93
C LEU A 107 -2.58 -1.81 4.60
N GLU A 108 -1.95 -1.39 3.50
CA GLU A 108 -0.59 -1.78 3.10
C GLU A 108 0.42 -1.39 4.20
N LEU A 109 0.29 -0.23 4.83
CA LEU A 109 1.16 0.13 5.96
C LEU A 109 0.87 -0.67 7.24
N ARG A 110 -0.42 -0.88 7.55
CA ARG A 110 -0.83 -1.52 8.81
C ARG A 110 -0.54 -3.00 8.85
N ARG A 111 -0.83 -3.75 7.77
CA ARG A 111 -0.84 -5.22 7.81
C ARG A 111 0.55 -5.82 7.60
N PRO A 112 1.23 -5.66 6.45
CA PRO A 112 2.57 -6.21 6.27
C PRO A 112 3.63 -5.43 7.05
N PHE A 113 3.56 -4.09 7.13
CA PHE A 113 4.61 -3.30 7.79
C PHE A 113 4.37 -3.02 9.28
N GLY A 114 3.14 -3.19 9.79
CA GLY A 114 2.81 -2.98 11.19
C GLY A 114 2.75 -1.50 11.62
N ILE A 115 2.71 -0.56 10.66
CA ILE A 115 2.65 0.87 10.94
C ILE A 115 1.18 1.23 11.23
N THR A 116 0.91 1.63 12.48
CA THR A 116 -0.44 1.95 12.96
C THR A 116 -0.50 3.37 13.52
N GLY A 117 -1.70 3.95 13.57
CA GLY A 117 -1.92 5.30 14.13
C GLY A 117 -1.28 6.45 13.34
N THR A 118 -0.72 6.17 12.15
CA THR A 118 -0.04 7.16 11.30
C THR A 118 -0.83 7.32 10.00
N LEU A 119 -1.13 8.57 9.62
CA LEU A 119 -1.70 8.88 8.32
C LEU A 119 -0.58 9.07 7.31
N PHE A 120 -0.67 8.40 6.17
CA PHE A 120 0.29 8.54 5.09
C PHE A 120 0.09 9.87 4.36
N GLY A 121 1.17 10.62 4.23
CA GLY A 121 1.22 11.94 3.60
C GLY A 121 2.63 12.51 3.64
N PRO A 122 2.86 13.71 3.05
CA PRO A 122 4.21 14.27 2.88
C PRO A 122 4.98 14.39 4.20
N ASP A 123 4.31 14.76 5.29
CA ASP A 123 4.94 14.97 6.61
C ASP A 123 5.39 13.67 7.29
N THR A 124 4.90 12.51 6.82
CA THR A 124 5.21 11.19 7.39
C THR A 124 6.02 10.32 6.45
N ALA A 125 6.15 10.72 5.19
CA ALA A 125 6.66 9.91 4.10
C ALA A 125 8.11 9.48 4.33
N GLU A 126 8.96 10.38 4.82
CA GLU A 126 10.38 10.05 5.07
C GLU A 126 10.54 8.98 6.15
N SER A 127 9.83 9.11 7.28
CA SER A 127 9.88 8.11 8.35
C SER A 127 9.35 6.75 7.90
N ILE A 128 8.25 6.75 7.13
CA ILE A 128 7.64 5.54 6.59
C ILE A 128 8.56 4.87 5.57
N TRP A 129 9.23 5.65 4.70
CA TRP A 129 10.20 5.14 3.75
C TRP A 129 11.32 4.38 4.45
N THR A 130 11.93 4.99 5.47
CA THR A 130 12.99 4.34 6.26
C THR A 130 12.52 3.06 6.92
N GLN A 131 11.41 3.12 7.67
CA GLN A 131 10.89 1.96 8.42
C GLN A 131 10.48 0.79 7.50
N CYS A 132 9.82 1.08 6.37
CA CYS A 132 9.42 0.04 5.43
C CYS A 132 10.61 -0.56 4.70
N ASN A 133 11.59 0.25 4.29
CA ASN A 133 12.77 -0.26 3.59
C ASN A 133 13.67 -1.10 4.50
N GLU A 134 13.79 -0.76 5.78
CA GLU A 134 14.45 -1.62 6.78
C GLU A 134 13.79 -3.01 6.86
N LYS A 135 12.46 -3.08 6.76
CA LYS A 135 11.72 -4.35 6.74
C LYS A 135 11.90 -5.12 5.42
N LEU A 136 11.84 -4.44 4.27
CA LEU A 136 12.10 -5.03 2.95
C LEU A 136 13.52 -5.63 2.85
N ALA A 137 14.49 -5.03 3.56
CA ALA A 137 15.85 -5.55 3.67
C ALA A 137 15.96 -6.87 4.47
N THR A 138 14.90 -7.33 5.13
CA THR A 138 14.86 -8.64 5.82
C THR A 138 14.42 -9.77 4.88
N PRO A 139 14.84 -11.02 5.12
CA PRO A 139 14.38 -12.17 4.33
C PRO A 139 12.88 -12.48 4.43
N ALA A 140 12.17 -11.90 5.41
CA ALA A 140 10.74 -12.14 5.61
C ALA A 140 9.85 -11.35 4.63
N PHE A 141 10.43 -10.46 3.83
CA PHE A 141 9.74 -9.61 2.85
C PHE A 141 10.22 -9.97 1.44
N SER A 142 9.77 -11.12 0.96
CA SER A 142 9.98 -11.59 -0.40
C SER A 142 8.64 -12.01 -1.02
N ALA A 143 8.66 -12.45 -2.27
CA ALA A 143 7.46 -12.85 -2.99
C ALA A 143 6.84 -14.17 -2.51
N ARG A 144 7.53 -14.96 -1.67
CA ARG A 144 7.10 -16.29 -1.20
C ARG A 144 6.60 -16.34 0.25
#